data_AF-A0A7Y0S9W5-F1
#
_entry.id   AF-A0A7Y0S9W5-F1
#
_cell.length_a   1.000
_cell.length_b   1.000
_cell.length_c   1.000
_cell.angle_alpha   90.00
_cell.angle_beta   90.00
_cell.angle_gamma   90.00
#
_symmetry.space_group_name_H-M   'P 1'
#
loop_
_entity.id
_entity.type
_entity.pdbx_description
1 polymer ?
#
loop_
_entity_poly.entity_id
_entity_poly.type
_entity_poly.pdbx_seq_one_letter_code
_entity_poly.pdbx_strand_id
1 'polypeptide(L)'
;EYRQRQFKQIRTLAQSLDIPSSETVVYSGDFNVNKRKFPGDYQQMIANLSAIEPQYSGYTESTFDPRINNFAGEALSGGENVEYLDYVMVSSEYGVKSFNDNRVDVPRTTAE
;
A
#
# COMPACT_ATOMS: atom_id res chain seq x y z
N GLU A 1 -11.06 -5.67 -10.61
CA GLU A 1 -11.30 -4.69 -11.70
C GLU A 1 -11.40 -3.24 -11.21
N TYR A 2 -12.34 -2.88 -10.32
CA TYR A 2 -12.55 -1.50 -9.87
C TYR A 2 -11.29 -0.83 -9.28
N ARG A 3 -10.59 -1.50 -8.36
CA ARG A 3 -9.32 -0.98 -7.79
C ARG A 3 -8.25 -0.73 -8.84
N GLN A 4 -8.10 -1.64 -9.81
CA GLN A 4 -7.15 -1.49 -10.90
C GLN A 4 -7.44 -0.24 -11.75
N ARG A 5 -8.73 0.10 -11.92
CA ARG A 5 -9.13 1.36 -12.58
C ARG A 5 -8.81 2.58 -11.72
N GLN A 6 -9.03 2.51 -10.41
CA GLN A 6 -8.71 3.59 -9.48
C GLN A 6 -7.21 3.92 -9.47
N PHE A 7 -6.33 2.92 -9.50
CA PHE A 7 -4.89 3.14 -9.59
C PHE A 7 -4.49 3.90 -10.86
N LYS A 8 -5.09 3.55 -12.01
CA LYS A 8 -4.88 4.31 -13.27
C LYS A 8 -5.36 5.74 -13.13
N GLN A 9 -6.52 5.98 -12.49
CA GLN A 9 -7.05 7.33 -12.28
C GLN A 9 -6.14 8.18 -11.39
N ILE A 10 -5.57 7.61 -10.33
CA ILE A 10 -4.60 8.30 -9.45
C ILE A 10 -3.35 8.71 -10.24
N ARG A 11 -2.81 7.81 -11.07
CA ARG A 11 -1.68 8.12 -11.95
C ARG A 11 -2.02 9.21 -12.97
N THR A 12 -3.18 9.10 -13.63
CA THR A 12 -3.65 10.12 -14.58
C THR A 12 -3.80 11.48 -13.91
N LEU A 13 -4.28 11.53 -12.66
CA LEU A 13 -4.32 12.77 -11.89
C LEU A 13 -2.93 13.35 -11.69
N ALA A 14 -1.95 12.57 -11.22
CA ALA A 14 -0.57 13.05 -11.06
C ALA A 14 0.01 13.62 -12.37
N GLN A 15 -0.21 12.91 -13.49
CA GLN A 15 0.22 13.35 -14.82
C GLN A 15 -0.44 14.66 -15.27
N SER A 16 -1.66 14.94 -14.81
CA SER A 16 -2.40 16.16 -15.15
C SER A 16 -1.99 17.42 -14.36
N LEU A 17 -1.18 17.25 -13.30
CA LEU A 17 -0.83 18.34 -12.39
C LEU A 17 0.47 19.07 -12.77
N ASP A 18 1.08 18.76 -13.91
CA ASP A 18 2.35 19.36 -14.39
C ASP A 18 3.47 19.36 -13.32
N ILE A 19 3.51 18.32 -12.49
CA ILE A 19 4.50 18.18 -11.40
C ILE A 19 5.90 18.08 -12.02
N PRO A 20 6.88 18.88 -11.58
CA PRO A 20 8.25 18.79 -12.06
C PRO A 20 8.82 17.37 -11.89
N SER A 21 9.50 16.85 -12.92
CA SER A 21 10.07 15.50 -12.88
C SER A 21 11.19 15.33 -11.85
N SER A 22 11.71 16.42 -11.29
CA SER A 22 12.66 16.39 -10.17
C SER A 22 12.02 16.25 -8.80
N GLU A 23 10.71 16.48 -8.67
CA GLU A 23 9.97 16.35 -7.42
C GLU A 23 9.44 14.93 -7.24
N THR A 24 9.38 14.42 -6.00
CA THR A 24 8.93 13.05 -5.76
C THR A 24 7.42 12.99 -5.62
N VAL A 25 6.77 12.04 -6.32
CA VAL A 25 5.34 11.73 -6.17
C VAL A 25 5.18 10.43 -5.40
N VAL A 26 4.31 10.45 -4.39
CA VAL A 26 4.00 9.32 -3.51
C VAL A 26 2.51 9.01 -3.57
N TYR A 27 2.15 7.76 -3.81
CA TYR A 27 0.81 7.22 -3.70
C TYR A 27 0.71 6.39 -2.43
N SER A 28 -0.22 6.69 -1.53
CA SER A 28 -0.30 5.96 -0.26
C SER A 28 -1.71 5.77 0.27
N GLY A 29 -1.85 4.80 1.17
CA GLY A 29 -3.08 4.49 1.90
C GLY A 29 -3.41 3.00 1.88
N ASP A 30 -4.62 2.68 2.32
CA ASP A 30 -5.20 1.34 2.18
C ASP A 30 -5.61 1.12 0.72
N PHE A 31 -4.81 0.34 0.00
CA PHE A 31 -5.08 -0.01 -1.39
C PHE A 31 -5.99 -1.24 -1.51
N ASN A 32 -6.28 -1.94 -0.41
CA ASN A 32 -7.11 -3.14 -0.39
C ASN A 32 -6.65 -4.22 -1.42
N VAL A 33 -5.33 -4.32 -1.63
CA VAL A 33 -4.71 -5.34 -2.48
C VAL A 33 -3.79 -6.18 -1.63
N ASN A 34 -4.14 -7.45 -1.43
CA ASN A 34 -3.36 -8.35 -0.60
C ASN A 34 -2.21 -9.01 -1.38
N LYS A 35 -0.97 -8.54 -1.19
CA LYS A 35 0.21 -9.07 -1.90
C LYS A 35 0.51 -10.54 -1.62
N ARG A 36 0.07 -11.07 -0.47
CA ARG A 36 0.32 -12.46 -0.05
C ARG A 36 -0.68 -13.44 -0.64
N LYS A 37 -1.94 -13.01 -0.83
CA LYS A 37 -3.02 -13.84 -1.39
C LYS A 37 -3.14 -13.72 -2.91
N PHE A 38 -2.94 -12.52 -3.45
CA PHE A 38 -3.18 -12.21 -4.87
C PHE A 38 -1.98 -11.47 -5.50
N PRO A 39 -0.85 -12.17 -5.70
CA PRO A 39 0.37 -11.53 -6.21
C PRO A 39 0.18 -10.90 -7.60
N GLY A 40 -0.70 -11.46 -8.44
CA GLY A 40 -1.03 -10.86 -9.74
C GLY A 40 -1.72 -9.50 -9.63
N ASP A 41 -2.66 -9.33 -8.70
CA ASP A 41 -3.33 -8.05 -8.45
C ASP A 41 -2.35 -7.01 -7.90
N TYR A 42 -1.42 -7.46 -7.06
CA TYR A 42 -0.35 -6.63 -6.52
C TYR A 42 0.61 -6.11 -7.60
N GLN A 43 1.07 -6.99 -8.50
CA GLN A 43 1.91 -6.59 -9.62
C GLN A 43 1.16 -5.66 -10.60
N GLN A 44 -0.13 -5.90 -10.84
CA GLN A 44 -0.96 -4.99 -11.63
C GLN A 44 -1.13 -3.61 -10.98
N MET A 45 -1.28 -3.55 -9.65
CA MET A 45 -1.35 -2.29 -8.91
C MET A 45 -0.06 -1.47 -9.11
N ILE A 46 1.12 -2.08 -8.93
CA ILE A 46 2.41 -1.44 -9.18
C ILE A 46 2.48 -0.90 -10.61
N ALA A 47 2.14 -1.73 -11.60
CA ALA A 47 2.19 -1.35 -13.01
C ALA A 47 1.22 -0.19 -13.33
N ASN A 48 -0.01 -0.26 -12.80
CA ASN A 48 -1.03 0.76 -13.03
C ASN A 48 -0.68 2.10 -12.41
N LEU A 49 -0.02 2.10 -11.24
CA LEU A 49 0.52 3.31 -10.60
C LEU A 49 1.82 3.79 -11.25
N SER A 50 2.52 2.94 -12.00
CA SER A 50 3.92 3.16 -12.40
C SER A 50 4.77 3.50 -11.18
N ALA A 51 4.74 2.59 -10.20
CA ALA A 51 5.42 2.73 -8.93
C ALA A 51 6.65 1.82 -8.83
N ILE A 52 7.53 2.16 -7.89
CA ILE A 52 8.67 1.36 -7.48
C ILE A 52 8.24 0.54 -6.26
N GLU A 53 8.41 -0.78 -6.32
CA GLU A 53 8.16 -1.66 -5.19
C GLU A 53 9.12 -1.30 -4.03
N PRO A 54 8.61 -1.00 -2.82
CA PRO A 54 9.43 -0.65 -1.68
C PRO A 54 10.13 -1.89 -1.10
N GLN A 55 11.17 -1.66 -0.30
CA GLN A 55 11.55 -2.64 0.70
C GLN A 55 10.45 -2.76 1.76
N TYR A 56 10.25 -3.96 2.30
CA TYR A 56 9.32 -4.17 3.42
C TYR A 56 10.11 -4.53 4.67
N SER A 57 9.83 -3.83 5.78
CA SER A 57 10.50 -4.04 7.05
C SER A 57 9.52 -4.00 8.24
N GLY A 58 10.01 -4.30 9.45
CA GLY A 58 9.17 -4.44 10.63
C GLY A 58 8.30 -5.70 10.56
N TYR A 59 7.01 -5.57 10.85
CA TYR A 59 6.05 -6.69 10.78
C TYR A 59 5.56 -6.91 9.34
N THR A 60 6.13 -7.91 8.67
CA THR A 60 5.90 -8.11 7.22
C THR A 60 4.72 -9.02 6.86
N GLU A 61 4.04 -9.59 7.86
CA GLU A 61 2.96 -10.54 7.61
C GLU A 61 1.70 -9.84 7.11
N SER A 62 1.36 -8.68 7.68
CA SER A 62 0.08 -8.00 7.45
C SER A 62 0.09 -6.55 7.96
N THR A 63 -0.84 -5.76 7.43
CA THR A 63 -1.20 -4.43 7.96
C THR A 63 -2.58 -4.45 8.62
N PHE A 64 -3.38 -5.47 8.30
CA PHE A 64 -4.63 -5.83 8.95
C PHE A 64 -4.50 -7.24 9.56
N ASP A 65 -4.52 -7.34 10.89
CA ASP A 65 -4.30 -8.61 11.60
C ASP A 65 -5.05 -8.70 12.94
N PRO A 66 -6.19 -9.41 13.00
CA PRO A 66 -6.97 -9.58 14.22
C PRO A 66 -6.26 -10.44 15.28
N ARG A 67 -5.15 -11.13 14.95
CA ARG A 67 -4.39 -11.95 15.91
C ARG A 67 -3.54 -11.11 16.86
N ILE A 68 -3.19 -9.89 16.45
CA ILE A 68 -2.29 -8.99 17.19
C ILE A 68 -2.85 -7.58 17.37
N ASN A 69 -3.98 -7.27 16.73
CA ASN A 69 -4.70 -6.01 16.87
C ASN A 69 -6.16 -6.31 17.24
N ASN A 70 -6.52 -6.03 18.51
CA ASN A 70 -7.86 -6.28 19.04
C ASN A 70 -8.95 -5.46 18.31
N PHE A 71 -8.58 -4.33 17.69
CA PHE A 71 -9.53 -3.50 16.93
C PHE A 71 -9.82 -4.05 15.53
N ALA A 72 -8.99 -4.97 15.02
CA ALA A 72 -9.17 -5.54 13.68
C ALA A 72 -10.16 -6.71 13.66
N GLY A 73 -10.49 -7.32 14.81
CA GLY A 73 -11.38 -8.49 14.91
C GLY A 73 -12.85 -8.18 15.20
N GLU A 74 -13.21 -6.91 15.40
CA GLU A 74 -14.57 -6.49 15.75
C GLU A 74 -15.59 -6.74 14.62
N ALA A 75 -16.88 -6.76 14.96
CA ALA A 75 -17.92 -6.88 13.94
C ALA A 75 -17.81 -5.71 12.93
N LEU A 76 -17.80 -6.04 11.62
CA LEU A 76 -17.67 -5.13 10.47
C LEU A 76 -16.24 -4.68 10.10
N SER A 77 -15.18 -5.08 10.81
CA SER A 77 -13.80 -4.61 10.52
C SER A 77 -13.02 -5.45 9.51
N GLY A 78 -13.45 -6.68 9.17
CA GLY A 78 -12.73 -7.57 8.24
C GLY A 78 -12.64 -9.03 8.70
N GLY A 79 -13.17 -9.35 9.89
CA GLY A 79 -13.30 -10.71 10.41
C GLY A 79 -11.95 -11.31 10.79
N GLU A 80 -11.77 -12.60 10.51
CA GLU A 80 -10.55 -13.35 10.86
C GLU A 80 -9.41 -13.24 9.83
N ASN A 81 -9.53 -12.32 8.87
CA ASN A 81 -8.56 -12.21 7.77
C ASN A 81 -7.22 -11.61 8.24
N VAL A 82 -6.12 -12.15 7.72
CA VAL A 82 -4.77 -11.62 7.88
C VAL A 82 -4.30 -11.10 6.53
N GLU A 83 -4.14 -9.79 6.40
CA GLU A 83 -3.98 -9.13 5.10
C GLU A 83 -2.96 -8.00 5.12
N TYR A 84 -2.20 -7.89 4.03
CA TYR A 84 -1.28 -6.78 3.81
C TYR A 84 -1.90 -5.85 2.75
N LEU A 85 -2.46 -4.73 3.17
CA LEU A 85 -3.36 -3.89 2.36
C LEU A 85 -2.87 -2.44 2.20
N ASP A 86 -2.03 -1.98 3.11
CA ASP A 86 -1.56 -0.59 3.19
C ASP A 86 -0.17 -0.43 2.59
N TYR A 87 -0.01 0.61 1.77
CA TYR A 87 1.22 0.84 1.03
C TYR A 87 1.57 2.33 0.96
N VAL A 88 2.87 2.59 0.84
CA VAL A 88 3.46 3.88 0.46
C VAL A 88 4.35 3.64 -0.76
N MET A 89 3.85 4.02 -1.93
CA MET A 89 4.45 3.74 -3.22
C MET A 89 5.05 5.00 -3.84
N VAL A 90 6.32 4.95 -4.26
CA VAL A 90 6.97 6.07 -4.97
C VAL A 90 6.78 5.88 -6.47
N SER A 91 6.35 6.92 -7.17
CA SER A 91 6.23 6.89 -8.64
C SER A 91 7.61 6.76 -9.30
N SER A 92 7.72 5.94 -10.34
CA SER A 92 8.90 5.82 -11.19
C SER A 92 8.96 6.89 -12.29
N GLU A 93 7.92 7.72 -12.44
CA GLU A 93 7.82 8.74 -13.50
C GLU A 93 8.34 10.12 -13.07
N TYR A 94 8.59 10.30 -11.78
CA TYR A 94 9.01 11.57 -11.17
C TYR A 94 10.33 11.38 -10.40
N GLY A 95 10.69 12.33 -9.52
CA GLY A 95 11.95 12.34 -8.81
C GLY A 95 12.14 11.08 -7.97
N VAL A 96 12.95 10.14 -8.50
CA VAL A 96 13.22 8.84 -7.88
C VAL A 96 14.14 9.01 -6.65
N LYS A 97 13.84 8.27 -5.58
CA LYS A 97 14.70 8.17 -4.40
C LYS A 97 15.54 6.91 -4.47
N SER A 98 16.76 6.97 -3.94
CA SER A 98 17.67 5.82 -3.85
C SER A 98 17.19 4.73 -2.88
N PHE A 99 16.24 5.07 -2.00
CA PHE A 99 15.70 4.17 -0.99
C PHE A 99 14.23 4.49 -0.68
N ASN A 100 13.41 3.44 -0.54
CA ASN A 100 12.02 3.49 -0.10
C ASN A 100 11.72 2.23 0.74
N ASP A 101 11.25 2.42 1.97
CA ASP A 101 10.93 1.34 2.91
C ASP A 101 9.52 1.51 3.47
N ASN A 102 8.74 0.45 3.43
CA ASN A 102 7.42 0.34 4.03
C ASN A 102 7.56 -0.50 5.30
N ARG A 103 7.65 0.19 6.43
CA ARG A 103 7.78 -0.42 7.75
C ARG A 103 6.43 -0.47 8.45
N VAL A 104 6.05 -1.65 8.90
CA VAL A 104 4.88 -1.84 9.78
C VAL A 104 5.37 -2.01 11.22
N ASP A 105 4.96 -1.11 12.10
CA ASP A 105 5.22 -1.21 13.53
C ASP A 105 3.97 -1.73 14.26
N VAL A 106 4.17 -2.74 15.10
CA VAL A 106 3.10 -3.33 15.92
C VAL A 106 3.17 -2.72 17.32
N PRO A 107 2.08 -2.13 17.83
CA PRO A 107 2.07 -1.62 19.20
C PRO A 107 2.30 -2.76 20.20
N ARG A 108 2.94 -2.46 21.33
CA ARG A 108 3.23 -3.46 22.37
C ARG A 108 1.97 -4.19 22.86
N THR A 109 0.84 -3.49 22.90
CA THR A 109 -0.48 -4.04 23.24
C THR A 109 -1.57 -3.17 22.63
N THR A 110 -2.70 -3.79 22.28
CA THR A 110 -3.98 -3.15 21.94
C THR A 110 -5.08 -3.56 22.93
N ALA A 111 -4.73 -4.18 24.05
CA ALA A 111 -5.67 -4.41 25.15
C ALA A 111 -5.83 -3.11 25.93
N GLU A 112 -7.07 -2.66 26.10
CA GLU A 112 -7.44 -1.56 27.01
C GLU A 112 -7.29 -1.97 28.48
#